data_AF-A0A6P0T6H8-F1
#
_entry.id   AF-A0A6P0T6H8-F1
#
_cell.length_a   1.000
_cell.length_b   1.000
_cell.length_c   1.000
_cell.angle_alpha   90.00
_cell.angle_beta   90.00
_cell.angle_gamma   90.00
#
_symmetry.space_group_name_H-M   'P 1'
#
loop_
_entity.id
_entity.type
_entity.pdbx_description
1 polymer ?
#
loop_
_entity_poly.entity_id
_entity_poly.type
_entity_poly.pdbx_seq_one_letter_code
_entity_poly.pdbx_strand_id
1 'polypeptide(L)'
;DARGRKFEIVEIPLGLDVAHMNFYIANNAVIVPVAGDSSQDDAPLAILREVFPGRKVVGVDSLILAEGGGGVHCITQQVPVANGVSRQSSAVSSQ
;
A
#
# COMPACT_ATOMS: atom_id res chain seq x y z
N ASP A 1 6.16 21.10 0.96
CA ASP A 1 4.79 20.91 1.49
C ASP A 1 4.23 22.24 2.01
N ALA A 2 3.03 22.25 2.59
CA ALA A 2 2.37 23.46 3.09
C ALA A 2 3.10 24.15 4.27
N ARG A 3 4.14 23.53 4.83
CA ARG A 3 5.00 24.09 5.89
C ARG A 3 6.36 24.56 5.35
N GLY A 4 6.55 24.59 4.03
CA GLY A 4 7.78 25.02 3.38
C GLY A 4 8.90 23.96 3.34
N ARG A 5 8.65 22.73 3.79
CA ARG A 5 9.64 21.64 3.70
C ARG A 5 9.79 21.21 2.23
N LYS A 6 11.02 20.89 1.79
CA LYS A 6 11.23 20.28 0.47
C LYS A 6 10.62 18.87 0.46
N PHE A 7 10.09 18.47 -0.69
CA PHE A 7 9.65 17.08 -0.87
C PHE A 7 10.87 16.19 -1.05
N GLU A 8 10.85 15.06 -0.37
CA GLU A 8 11.66 13.91 -0.75
C GLU A 8 10.91 13.18 -1.87
N ILE A 9 11.59 12.95 -2.99
CA ILE A 9 11.00 12.32 -4.17
C ILE A 9 11.65 10.95 -4.32
N VAL A 10 10.82 9.92 -4.29
CA VAL A 10 11.22 8.52 -4.54
C VAL A 10 10.57 8.09 -5.83
N GLU A 11 11.38 7.67 -6.80
CA GLU A 11 10.90 7.15 -8.06
C GLU A 11 10.56 5.67 -7.91
N ILE A 12 9.39 5.29 -8.41
CA ILE A 12 8.90 3.91 -8.42
C ILE A 12 8.64 3.53 -9.88
N PRO A 13 9.22 2.44 -10.38
CA PRO A 13 8.99 2.01 -11.75
C PRO A 13 7.52 1.65 -11.95
N LEU A 14 6.97 1.98 -13.13
CA LEU A 14 5.59 1.67 -13.47
C LEU A 14 5.46 0.20 -13.89
N GLY A 15 4.45 -0.48 -13.35
CA GLY A 15 3.94 -1.72 -13.94
C GLY A 15 3.14 -1.44 -15.21
N LEU A 16 3.08 -2.41 -16.11
CA LEU A 16 2.30 -2.30 -17.35
C LEU A 16 0.84 -2.74 -17.11
N ASP A 17 0.65 -3.76 -16.30
CA ASP A 17 -0.65 -4.42 -16.13
C ASP A 17 -1.43 -3.93 -14.91
N VAL A 18 -0.75 -3.38 -13.91
CA VAL A 18 -1.36 -2.84 -12.68
C VAL A 18 -0.72 -1.53 -12.26
N ALA A 19 -1.50 -0.69 -11.58
CA ALA A 19 -1.00 0.54 -10.99
C ALA A 19 -0.53 0.30 -9.55
N HIS A 20 0.74 -0.08 -9.32
CA HIS A 20 1.29 -0.29 -7.97
C HIS A 20 1.12 0.94 -7.07
N MET A 21 1.17 2.14 -7.64
CA MET A 21 0.93 3.40 -6.94
C MET A 21 -0.51 3.57 -6.42
N ASN A 22 -1.45 2.75 -6.86
CA ASN A 22 -2.82 2.68 -6.32
C ASN A 22 -2.88 1.82 -5.04
N PHE A 23 -1.84 1.89 -4.21
CA PHE A 23 -1.74 1.16 -2.95
C PHE A 23 -2.60 1.80 -1.85
N TYR A 24 -2.97 1.00 -0.86
CA TYR A 24 -3.68 1.45 0.33
C TYR A 24 -2.79 1.36 1.58
N ILE A 25 -2.63 2.49 2.28
CA ILE A 25 -1.91 2.58 3.56
C ILE A 25 -2.90 2.29 4.70
N ALA A 26 -2.82 1.10 5.30
CA ALA A 26 -3.63 0.69 6.44
C ALA A 26 -3.02 1.18 7.77
N ASN A 27 -3.19 0.46 8.89
CA ASN A 27 -2.47 0.80 10.13
C ASN A 27 -1.02 0.33 10.09
N ASN A 28 -0.78 -0.98 10.14
CA ASN A 28 0.56 -1.56 10.17
C ASN A 28 0.93 -2.23 8.83
N ALA A 29 0.23 -1.90 7.76
CA ALA A 29 0.41 -2.50 6.45
C ALA A 29 0.26 -1.49 5.31
N VAL A 30 0.80 -1.85 4.15
CA VAL A 30 0.58 -1.22 2.85
C VAL A 30 0.14 -2.31 1.89
N ILE A 31 -1.06 -2.17 1.33
CA ILE A 31 -1.66 -3.16 0.44
C ILE A 31 -1.43 -2.68 -0.99
N VAL A 32 -0.64 -3.42 -1.76
CA VAL A 32 -0.12 -2.99 -3.06
C VAL A 32 -0.74 -3.86 -4.16
N PRO A 33 -1.34 -3.27 -5.20
CA PRO A 33 -1.73 -4.00 -6.40
C PRO A 33 -0.52 -4.70 -7.03
N VAL A 34 -0.63 -5.97 -7.38
CA VAL A 34 0.40 -6.72 -8.12
C VAL A 34 -0.21 -7.45 -9.32
N ALA A 35 0.59 -7.66 -10.35
CA ALA A 35 0.19 -8.39 -11.55
C ALA A 35 0.38 -9.91 -11.41
N GLY A 36 1.16 -10.35 -10.41
CA GLY A 36 1.58 -11.76 -10.29
C GLY A 36 2.81 -12.07 -11.16
N ASP A 37 3.51 -11.05 -11.63
CA ASP A 37 4.72 -11.13 -12.45
C ASP A 37 5.87 -10.43 -11.74
N SER A 38 6.85 -11.20 -11.25
CA SER A 38 8.02 -10.70 -10.53
C SER A 38 8.82 -9.67 -11.34
N SER A 39 8.79 -9.75 -12.68
CA SER A 39 9.52 -8.80 -13.53
C SER A 39 8.97 -7.36 -13.41
N GLN A 40 7.71 -7.22 -13.02
CA GLN A 40 7.05 -5.94 -12.80
C GLN A 40 6.87 -5.61 -11.32
N ASP A 41 6.61 -6.63 -10.49
CA ASP A 41 6.18 -6.44 -9.10
C ASP A 41 7.34 -6.26 -8.12
N ASP A 42 8.50 -6.87 -8.36
CA ASP A 42 9.58 -6.94 -7.35
C ASP A 42 10.19 -5.56 -7.03
N ALA A 43 10.48 -4.75 -8.05
CA ALA A 43 11.12 -3.46 -7.85
C ALA A 43 10.21 -2.45 -7.12
N PRO A 44 8.93 -2.24 -7.51
CA PRO A 44 8.01 -1.40 -6.74
C PRO A 44 7.83 -1.89 -5.30
N LEU A 45 7.66 -3.20 -5.09
CA LEU A 45 7.48 -3.75 -3.75
C LEU A 45 8.73 -3.59 -2.88
N ALA A 46 9.93 -3.71 -3.43
CA ALA A 46 11.18 -3.48 -2.71
C ALA A 46 11.28 -2.03 -2.23
N ILE A 47 11.07 -1.07 -3.13
CA ILE A 47 11.12 0.37 -2.81
C ILE A 47 10.06 0.73 -1.76
N LEU A 48 8.83 0.21 -1.90
CA LEU A 48 7.77 0.48 -0.92
C LEU A 48 8.10 -0.06 0.48
N ARG A 49 8.86 -1.17 0.59
CA ARG A 49 9.31 -1.68 1.89
C ARG A 49 10.32 -0.73 2.55
N GLU A 50 11.20 -0.12 1.76
CA GLU A 50 12.16 0.87 2.24
C GLU A 50 11.47 2.18 2.66
N VAL A 51 10.47 2.63 1.89
CA VAL A 51 9.68 3.83 2.20
C VAL A 51 8.82 3.66 3.45
N PHE A 52 8.35 2.44 3.72
CA PHE A 52 7.45 2.14 4.85
C PHE A 52 8.04 1.12 5.84
N PRO A 53 9.18 1.43 6.51
CA PRO A 53 9.94 0.44 7.29
C PRO A 53 9.19 -0.12 8.52
N GLY A 54 8.16 0.59 9.00
CA GLY A 54 7.31 0.15 10.12
C GLY A 54 6.03 -0.59 9.70
N ARG A 55 5.84 -0.87 8.40
CA ARG A 55 4.61 -1.46 7.87
C ARG A 55 4.92 -2.70 7.03
N LYS A 56 4.05 -3.71 7.12
CA LYS A 56 4.11 -4.87 6.24
C LYS A 56 3.59 -4.48 4.85
N VAL A 57 4.45 -4.53 3.85
CA VAL A 57 4.04 -4.40 2.45
C VAL A 57 3.50 -5.74 1.96
N VAL A 58 2.25 -5.75 1.49
CA VAL A 58 1.52 -6.95 1.06
C VAL A 58 1.04 -6.74 -0.38
N GLY A 59 1.58 -7.52 -1.31
CA GLY A 59 1.06 -7.59 -2.67
C GLY A 59 -0.25 -8.37 -2.72
N VAL A 60 -1.23 -7.87 -3.47
CA VAL A 60 -2.50 -8.53 -3.76
C VAL A 60 -2.79 -8.49 -5.25
N ASP A 61 -3.09 -9.66 -5.82
CA ASP A 61 -3.50 -9.78 -7.23
C ASP A 61 -4.64 -8.80 -7.51
N SER A 62 -4.43 -7.94 -8.50
CA SER A 62 -5.31 -6.84 -8.83
C SER A 62 -5.57 -6.69 -10.33
N LEU A 63 -5.28 -7.71 -11.14
CA LEU A 63 -5.51 -7.66 -12.58
C LEU A 63 -6.98 -7.32 -12.90
N ILE A 64 -7.93 -7.96 -12.20
CA ILE A 64 -9.36 -7.68 -12.36
C ILE A 64 -9.72 -6.22 -12.01
N LEU A 65 -9.06 -5.63 -11.01
CA LEU A 65 -9.29 -4.22 -10.64
C LEU A 65 -8.73 -3.29 -11.72
N ALA A 66 -7.56 -3.62 -12.28
CA ALA A 66 -6.93 -2.86 -13.35
C ALA A 66 -7.75 -2.91 -14.65
N GLU A 67 -8.31 -4.07 -15.01
CA GLU A 67 -9.26 -4.22 -16.12
C GLU A 67 -10.51 -3.34 -15.93
N GLY A 68 -10.95 -3.18 -14.67
CA GLY A 68 -12.03 -2.26 -14.29
C GLY A 68 -11.64 -0.77 -14.26
N GLY A 69 -10.38 -0.44 -14.58
CA GLY A 69 -9.87 0.93 -14.60
C GLY A 69 -9.40 1.47 -13.25
N GLY A 70 -9.12 0.60 -12.27
CA GLY A 70 -8.76 1.00 -10.90
C GLY A 70 -7.71 0.12 -10.23
N GLY A 71 -7.67 0.20 -8.90
CA GLY A 71 -6.80 -0.60 -8.06
C GLY A 71 -7.30 -0.61 -6.62
N VAL A 72 -6.47 -1.11 -5.70
CA VAL A 72 -6.81 -1.29 -4.28
C VAL A 72 -7.26 0.03 -3.62
N HIS A 73 -6.58 1.14 -3.89
CA HIS A 73 -6.96 2.42 -3.30
C HIS A 73 -8.36 2.87 -3.74
N CYS A 74 -8.71 2.70 -5.02
CA CYS A 74 -9.99 3.15 -5.57
C CYS A 74 -11.21 2.45 -4.93
N ILE A 75 -11.04 1.25 -4.39
CA ILE A 75 -12.12 0.44 -3.79
C ILE A 75 -12.11 0.45 -2.26
N THR A 76 -11.27 1.29 -1.64
CA THR A 76 -11.12 1.38 -0.19
C THR A 76 -11.38 2.79 0.32
N GLN A 77 -11.85 2.91 1.56
CA GLN A 77 -12.02 4.19 2.24
C GLN A 77 -11.54 4.04 3.69
N GLN A 78 -10.48 4.75 4.07
CA GLN A 78 -10.02 4.77 5.46
C GLN A 78 -10.99 5.56 6.33
N VAL A 79 -11.29 4.99 7.50
CA VAL A 79 -11.96 5.69 8.61
C VAL A 79 -10.96 5.81 9.76
N PRO A 80 -10.53 7.02 10.12
CA PRO A 80 -9.65 7.22 11.26
C PRO A 80 -10.31 6.75 12.57
N VAL A 81 -9.49 6.31 13.53
CA VAL A 81 -9.99 6.07 14.89
C VAL A 81 -10.48 7.39 15.49
N ALA A 82 -11.55 7.33 16.27
CA ALA A 82 -11.98 8.48 17.06
C ALA A 82 -10.88 8.87 18.06
N ASN A 83 -10.63 10.17 18.22
CA ASN A 83 -9.66 10.67 19.19
C ASN A 83 -9.98 10.13 20.59
N GLY A 84 -9.01 9.50 21.25
CA GLY A 84 -9.15 8.99 22.62
C GLY A 84 -9.43 7.49 22.77
N VAL A 85 -9.60 6.73 21.67
CA VAL A 85 -9.72 5.27 21.74
C VAL A 85 -8.33 4.63 21.79
N SER A 86 -7.92 4.12 22.96
CA SER A 86 -6.75 3.25 23.07
C SER A 86 -7.06 1.90 22.41
N ARG A 87 -6.16 1.40 21.55
CA ARG A 87 -6.32 0.06 20.94
C ARG A 87 -6.21 -0.99 22.05
N GLN A 88 -7.26 -1.77 22.26
CA GLN A 88 -7.09 -3.04 22.96
C GLN A 88 -6.21 -3.94 22.09
N SER A 89 -5.06 -4.34 22.61
CA SER A 89 -4.22 -5.37 22.00
C SER A 89 -4.96 -6.70 22.11
N SER A 90 -5.73 -7.07 21.10
CA SER A 90 -6.15 -8.46 20.94
C SER A 90 -4.97 -9.22 20.33
N ALA A 91 -4.20 -9.86 21.20
CA ALA A 91 -3.32 -10.93 20.76
C ALA A 91 -4.19 -11.98 20.07
N VAL A 92 -3.99 -12.16 18.76
CA VAL A 92 -4.59 -13.27 18.03
C VAL A 92 -3.92 -14.53 18.58
N SER A 93 -4.66 -15.30 19.37
CA SER A 93 -4.25 -16.64 19.75
C SER A 93 -4.25 -17.49 18.49
N SER A 94 -3.07 -17.96 18.09
CA SER A 94 -2.92 -19.00 17.07
C SER A 94 -3.70 -20.23 17.50
N GLN A 95 -4.71 -20.61 16.72
CA GLN A 95 -5.20 -21.98 16.63
C GLN A 95 -4.54 -22.65 15.43
#